data_AF-A0A944SV50-F1
#
_entry.id   AF-A0A944SV50-F1
#
_cell.length_a   1.000
_cell.length_b   1.000
_cell.length_c   1.000
_cell.angle_alpha   90.00
_cell.angle_beta   90.00
_cell.angle_gamma   90.00
#
_symmetry.space_group_name_H-M   'P 1'
#
loop_
_entity.id
_entity.type
_entity.pdbx_description
1 polymer ?
#
loop_
_entity_poly.entity_id
_entity_poly.type
_entity_poly.pdbx_seq_one_letter_code
_entity_poly.pdbx_strand_id
1 'polypeptide(L)'
;MAIRKILAARGIKDEQDLRYPLADLPEPQQLLGMDDAVSLLIQALTENWRIMIVADFDTDGATSCAVAIRGLKAMGVSDIDYIVPNRFVHGYG
;
A
#
# COMPACT_ATOMS: atom_id res chain seq x y z
N MET A 1 -19.71 32.63 7.06
CA MET A 1 -20.40 31.84 8.12
C MET A 1 -20.67 30.38 7.75
N ALA A 2 -21.06 30.05 6.51
CA ALA A 2 -21.44 28.68 6.14
C ALA A 2 -20.28 27.65 6.26
N ILE A 3 -19.10 27.95 5.74
CA ILE A 3 -17.94 27.03 5.78
C ILE A 3 -17.56 26.65 7.22
N ARG A 4 -17.51 27.61 8.14
CA ARG A 4 -17.20 27.37 9.55
C ARG A 4 -18.19 26.40 10.22
N LYS A 5 -19.48 26.49 9.89
CA LYS A 5 -20.50 25.57 10.40
C LYS A 5 -20.33 24.14 9.85
N ILE A 6 -19.96 24.00 8.58
CA ILE A 6 -19.69 22.70 7.95
C ILE A 6 -18.46 22.02 8.55
N LEU A 7 -17.36 22.77 8.74
CA LEU A 7 -16.14 22.24 9.35
C LEU A 7 -16.38 21.79 10.80
N ALA A 8 -17.05 22.62 11.60
CA ALA A 8 -17.40 22.26 12.97
C ALA A 8 -18.29 21.01 13.05
N ALA A 9 -19.24 20.84 12.11
CA ALA A 9 -20.09 19.65 12.03
C ALA A 9 -19.31 18.37 11.64
N ARG A 10 -18.14 18.50 11.01
CA ARG A 10 -17.21 17.39 10.70
C ARG A 10 -16.16 17.16 11.80
N GLY A 11 -16.27 17.83 12.94
CA GLY A 11 -15.35 17.68 14.07
C GLY A 11 -14.07 18.50 13.97
N ILE A 12 -13.92 19.33 12.93
CA ILE A 12 -12.75 20.18 12.70
C ILE A 12 -12.89 21.44 13.57
N LYS A 13 -12.01 21.58 14.56
CA LYS A 13 -11.98 22.65 15.56
C LYS A 13 -10.89 23.68 15.26
N ASP A 14 -9.76 23.23 14.72
CA ASP A 14 -8.63 24.09 14.37
C ASP A 14 -7.93 23.62 13.07
N GLU A 15 -6.87 24.33 12.66
CA GLU A 15 -6.13 24.04 11.43
C GLU A 15 -5.41 22.69 11.48
N GLN A 16 -5.02 22.21 12.66
CA GLN A 16 -4.26 20.96 12.79
C GLN A 16 -5.11 19.74 12.41
N ASP A 17 -6.42 19.81 12.65
CA ASP A 17 -7.38 18.78 12.23
C ASP A 17 -7.47 18.58 10.70
N LEU A 18 -6.87 19.49 9.92
CA LEU A 18 -6.79 19.42 8.45
C LEU A 18 -5.41 19.00 7.94
N ARG A 19 -4.45 18.77 8.84
CA ARG A 19 -3.08 18.41 8.49
C ARG A 19 -2.92 16.89 8.59
N TYR A 20 -2.50 16.30 7.47
CA TYR A 20 -2.18 14.87 7.36
C TYR A 20 -0.78 14.70 6.75
N PRO A 21 0.28 15.16 7.44
CA PRO A 21 1.64 14.98 6.94
C PRO A 21 2.03 13.50 6.97
N LEU A 22 2.91 13.10 6.06
CA LEU A 22 3.40 11.72 5.98
C LEU A 22 4.05 11.26 7.30
N ALA A 23 4.68 12.19 8.03
CA ALA A 23 5.36 11.92 9.30
C ALA A 23 4.40 11.51 10.45
N ASP A 24 3.10 11.75 10.30
CA ASP A 24 2.10 11.37 11.30
C ASP A 24 1.56 9.95 11.05
N LEU A 25 1.94 9.30 9.95
CA LEU A 25 1.59 7.89 9.72
C LEU A 25 2.36 6.99 10.71
N PRO A 26 1.74 5.88 11.16
CA PRO A 26 2.45 4.85 11.91
C PRO A 26 3.69 4.35 11.16
N GLU A 27 4.75 4.07 11.91
CA GLU A 27 5.95 3.45 11.35
C GLU A 27 5.60 2.11 10.69
N PRO A 28 6.13 1.79 9.49
CA PRO A 28 5.81 0.56 8.79
C PRO A 28 6.05 -0.72 9.61
N GLN A 29 7.03 -0.71 10.52
CA GLN A 29 7.36 -1.82 11.42
C GLN A 29 6.22 -2.16 12.40
N GLN A 30 5.27 -1.25 12.59
CA GLN A 30 4.09 -1.49 13.42
C GLN A 30 3.02 -2.33 12.70
N LEU A 31 3.16 -2.54 11.38
CA LEU A 31 2.27 -3.43 10.64
C LEU A 31 2.52 -4.89 11.03
N LEU A 32 1.44 -5.60 11.32
CA LEU A 32 1.50 -7.02 11.68
C LEU A 32 2.22 -7.83 10.59
N GLY A 33 3.27 -8.56 10.99
CA GLY A 33 4.05 -9.42 10.08
C GLY A 33 5.07 -8.69 9.20
N MET A 34 5.33 -7.40 9.44
CA MET A 34 6.28 -6.62 8.63
C MET A 34 7.68 -7.23 8.62
N ASP A 35 8.23 -7.61 9.78
CA ASP A 35 9.60 -8.16 9.87
C ASP A 35 9.76 -9.47 9.08
N ASP A 36 8.76 -10.35 9.14
CA ASP A 36 8.74 -11.61 8.40
C ASP A 36 8.63 -11.36 6.88
N ALA A 37 7.77 -10.42 6.47
CA ALA A 37 7.59 -10.06 5.07
C ALA A 37 8.85 -9.45 4.46
N VAL A 38 9.54 -8.56 5.19
CA VAL A 38 10.82 -7.97 4.77
C VAL A 38 11.89 -9.05 4.66
N SER A 39 11.99 -9.94 5.64
CA SER A 39 12.95 -11.05 5.63
C SER A 39 12.74 -11.97 4.42
N LEU A 40 11.49 -12.29 4.09
CA LEU A 40 11.13 -13.08 2.92
C LEU A 40 11.52 -12.38 1.60
N LEU A 41 11.28 -11.08 1.49
CA LEU A 41 11.64 -10.31 0.29
C LEU A 41 13.15 -10.19 0.12
N ILE A 42 13.92 -10.04 1.20
CA ILE A 42 15.39 -10.05 1.16
C ILE A 42 15.90 -11.40 0.69
N GLN A 43 15.32 -12.50 1.18
CA GLN A 43 15.67 -13.84 0.70
C GLN A 43 15.35 -14.00 -0.79
N ALA A 44 14.14 -13.62 -1.22
CA ALA A 44 13.73 -13.69 -2.61
C ALA A 44 14.66 -12.89 -3.55
N LEU A 45 15.13 -11.72 -3.10
CA LEU A 45 16.11 -10.92 -3.83
C LEU A 45 17.48 -11.62 -3.90
N THR A 46 17.96 -12.15 -2.78
CA THR A 46 19.28 -12.80 -2.68
C THR A 46 19.35 -14.08 -3.52
N GLU A 47 18.26 -14.84 -3.55
CA GLU A 47 18.16 -16.12 -4.25
C GLU A 47 17.58 -15.99 -5.67
N ASN A 48 17.31 -14.78 -6.14
CA ASN A 48 16.73 -14.49 -7.47
C ASN A 48 15.43 -15.25 -7.76
N TRP A 49 14.50 -15.24 -6.80
CA TRP A 49 13.18 -15.84 -7.00
C TRP A 49 12.35 -15.05 -8.02
N ARG A 50 11.46 -15.76 -8.71
CA ARG A 50 10.38 -15.12 -9.47
C ARG A 50 9.29 -14.65 -8.52
N ILE A 51 8.91 -13.37 -8.61
CA ILE A 51 7.89 -12.75 -7.76
C ILE A 51 6.59 -12.53 -8.56
N MET A 52 5.46 -12.91 -7.99
CA MET A 52 4.12 -12.64 -8.53
C MET A 52 3.36 -11.77 -7.54
N ILE A 53 2.98 -10.56 -7.95
CA ILE A 53 2.10 -9.70 -7.16
C ILE A 53 0.64 -10.03 -7.51
N VAL A 54 -0.12 -10.49 -6.53
CA VAL A 54 -1.57 -10.64 -6.66
C VAL A 54 -2.23 -9.34 -6.21
N ALA A 55 -2.79 -8.59 -7.15
CA ALA A 55 -3.36 -7.27 -6.92
C ALA A 55 -4.88 -7.31 -6.90
N ASP A 56 -5.52 -6.47 -6.09
CA ASP A 56 -6.97 -6.26 -6.17
C ASP A 56 -7.32 -5.43 -7.43
N PHE A 57 -8.55 -5.57 -7.90
CA PHE A 57 -9.07 -4.94 -9.12
C PHE A 57 -9.47 -3.47 -8.93
N ASP A 58 -9.56 -2.98 -7.70
CA ASP A 58 -9.88 -1.58 -7.46
C ASP A 58 -8.65 -0.65 -7.64
N THR A 59 -8.89 0.66 -7.54
CA THR A 59 -7.84 1.68 -7.75
C THR A 59 -6.72 1.56 -6.72
N ASP A 60 -7.03 1.17 -5.48
CA ASP A 60 -6.02 1.01 -4.43
C ASP A 60 -5.13 -0.21 -4.73
N GLY A 61 -5.74 -1.34 -5.10
CA GLY A 61 -5.03 -2.54 -5.56
C GLY A 61 -4.15 -2.28 -6.77
N ALA A 62 -4.65 -1.54 -7.78
CA ALA A 62 -3.88 -1.21 -8.96
C ALA A 62 -2.69 -0.28 -8.66
N THR A 63 -2.88 0.73 -7.81
CA THR A 63 -1.82 1.69 -7.48
C THR A 63 -0.78 1.10 -6.56
N SER A 64 -1.17 0.35 -5.53
CA SER A 64 -0.26 -0.39 -4.65
C SER A 64 0.56 -1.44 -5.42
N CYS A 65 -0.05 -2.16 -6.35
CA CYS A 65 0.65 -3.09 -7.25
C CYS A 65 1.72 -2.36 -8.08
N ALA A 66 1.37 -1.22 -8.70
CA ALA A 66 2.33 -0.43 -9.46
C ALA A 66 3.50 0.08 -8.59
N VAL A 67 3.22 0.50 -7.36
CA VAL A 67 4.25 0.90 -6.38
C VAL A 67 5.17 -0.27 -6.03
N ALA A 68 4.60 -1.45 -5.73
CA ALA A 68 5.35 -2.64 -5.37
C ALA A 68 6.27 -3.10 -6.52
N ILE A 69 5.75 -3.19 -7.75
CA ILE A 69 6.55 -3.54 -8.94
C ILE A 69 7.72 -2.57 -9.10
N ARG A 70 7.45 -1.25 -9.04
CA ARG A 70 8.48 -0.23 -9.25
C ARG A 70 9.53 -0.23 -8.15
N GLY A 71 9.11 -0.37 -6.90
CA GLY A 71 10.01 -0.44 -5.74
C GLY A 71 10.91 -1.67 -5.80
N LEU A 72 10.34 -2.86 -5.99
CA LEU A 72 11.10 -4.11 -6.04
C LEU A 72 12.07 -4.16 -7.23
N LYS A 73 11.66 -3.67 -8.41
CA LYS A 73 12.57 -3.52 -9.56
C LYS A 73 13.73 -2.56 -9.25
N ALA A 74 13.45 -1.43 -8.59
CA ALA A 74 14.49 -0.49 -8.19
C ALA A 74 15.48 -1.09 -7.17
N MET A 75 15.04 -2.07 -6.39
CA MET A 75 15.88 -2.83 -5.44
C MET A 75 16.65 -3.99 -6.09
N GLY A 76 16.43 -4.29 -7.38
CA GLY A 76 17.19 -5.28 -8.13
C GLY A 76 16.44 -6.56 -8.48
N VAL A 77 15.14 -6.68 -8.17
CA VAL A 77 14.34 -7.82 -8.61
C VAL A 77 14.19 -7.80 -10.14
N SER A 78 14.68 -8.83 -10.82
CA SER A 78 14.67 -8.93 -12.29
C SER A 78 13.45 -9.66 -12.85
N ASP A 79 12.92 -10.66 -12.13
CA ASP A 79 11.78 -11.48 -12.56
C ASP A 79 10.57 -11.22 -11.65
N ILE A 80 9.73 -10.29 -12.07
CA ILE A 80 8.52 -9.89 -11.35
C ILE A 80 7.38 -9.61 -12.32
N ASP A 81 6.20 -10.11 -11.97
CA ASP A 81 4.97 -9.96 -12.74
C ASP A 81 3.79 -9.74 -11.78
N TYR A 82 2.60 -9.50 -12.33
CA TYR A 82 1.38 -9.34 -11.53
C TYR A 82 0.18 -10.03 -12.15
N ILE A 83 -0.78 -10.36 -11.30
CA ILE A 83 -2.10 -10.84 -11.70
C ILE A 83 -3.18 -10.08 -10.93
N VAL A 84 -4.26 -9.75 -11.63
CA VAL A 84 -5.49 -9.25 -11.03
C VAL A 84 -6.53 -10.36 -11.15
N PRO A 85 -6.98 -10.99 -10.04
CA PRO A 85 -7.94 -12.06 -10.12
C PRO A 85 -9.30 -11.52 -10.59
N ASN A 86 -9.97 -12.31 -11.44
CA ASN A 86 -11.33 -12.02 -11.84
C ASN A 86 -12.29 -12.22 -10.65
N ARG A 87 -12.78 -11.13 -10.08
CA ARG A 87 -13.71 -11.13 -8.94
C ARG A 87 -15.01 -11.91 -9.17
N PHE A 88 -15.47 -12.02 -10.41
CA PHE A 88 -16.72 -12.72 -10.74
C PHE A 88 -16.52 -14.24 -10.83
N VAL A 89 -15.28 -14.68 -11.07
CA VAL A 89 -14.94 -16.10 -11.25
C VAL A 89 -14.28 -16.67 -9.99
N HIS A 90 -13.44 -15.89 -9.33
CA HIS A 90 -12.61 -16.35 -8.21
C HIS A 90 -13.08 -15.85 -6.84
N GLY A 91 -14.05 -14.94 -6.77
CA GLY A 91 -14.49 -14.30 -5.53
C GLY A 91 -13.64 -13.09 -5.12
N TYR A 92 -13.82 -12.60 -3.89
CA TYR A 92 -12.86 -11.68 -3.28
C TYR A 92 -11.62 -12.48 -2.90
N GLY A 93 -10.45 -11.96 -3.25
CA GLY A 93 -9.11 -12.54 -3.03
C GLY A 93 -9.05 -13.76 -2.11
#